data_AF-A0A9D5BSV5-F1
#
_entry.id   AF-A0A9D5BSV5-F1
#
_cell.length_a   1.000
_cell.length_b   1.000
_cell.length_c   1.000
_cell.angle_alpha   90.00
_cell.angle_beta   90.00
_cell.angle_gamma   90.00
#
_symmetry.space_group_name_H-M   'P 1'
#
loop_
_entity.id
_entity.type
_entity.pdbx_description
1 polymer ?
#
loop_
_entity_poly.entity_id
_entity_poly.type
_entity_poly.pdbx_seq_one_letter_code
_entity_poly.pdbx_strand_id
1 'polypeptide(L)'
;MDIVNSAFSLSGGTISCFIFHFYAYMTSQHLVCISESTPNLKRLVLPVRDNDILVNEFEEAANNWPLLESLTIPGSFSIELMKAIGQHCKNLSDLKMMHRFDMNCAENILAYAPCKLEGHKSSVQ
;
A
#
# COMPACT_ATOMS: atom_id res chain seq x y z
N MET A 1 -11.88 -16.24 8.18
CA MET A 1 -11.36 -14.86 8.31
C MET A 1 -12.34 -14.06 9.16
N ASP A 2 -12.83 -14.66 10.24
CA ASP A 2 -14.12 -14.27 10.83
C ASP A 2 -13.95 -13.07 11.77
N ILE A 3 -12.75 -12.94 12.34
CA ILE A 3 -12.37 -11.82 13.20
C ILE A 3 -12.30 -10.52 12.41
N VAL A 4 -11.73 -10.57 11.20
CA VAL A 4 -11.57 -9.39 10.34
C VAL A 4 -12.94 -8.91 9.84
N ASN A 5 -13.78 -9.82 9.34
CA ASN A 5 -15.14 -9.51 8.94
C ASN A 5 -16.00 -9.00 10.11
N SER A 6 -15.87 -9.59 11.30
CA SER A 6 -16.58 -9.12 12.50
C SER A 6 -16.12 -7.71 12.91
N ALA A 7 -14.81 -7.45 12.88
CA ALA A 7 -14.27 -6.12 13.14
C ALA A 7 -14.81 -5.09 12.13
N PHE A 8 -14.95 -5.47 10.85
CA PHE A 8 -15.53 -4.61 9.84
C PHE A 8 -16.99 -4.27 10.12
N SER A 9 -17.83 -5.28 10.36
CA SER A 9 -19.25 -5.05 10.69
C SER A 9 -19.44 -4.17 11.91
N LEU A 10 -18.61 -4.34 12.95
CA LEU A 10 -18.68 -3.53 14.17
C LEU A 10 -18.14 -2.12 13.99
N SER A 11 -17.19 -1.91 13.08
CA SER A 11 -16.54 -0.61 12.90
C SER A 11 -17.38 0.41 12.11
N GLY A 12 -18.42 -0.03 11.38
CA GLY A 12 -19.23 0.86 10.54
C GLY A 12 -18.42 1.62 9.48
N GLY A 13 -17.30 1.06 8.99
CA GLY A 13 -16.44 1.68 7.97
C GLY A 13 -15.48 2.76 8.49
N THR A 14 -15.28 2.85 9.81
CA THR A 14 -14.41 3.86 10.43
C THR A 14 -12.92 3.45 10.52
N ILE A 15 -12.59 2.22 10.11
CA ILE A 15 -11.22 1.73 10.19
C ILE A 15 -10.32 2.54 9.25
N SER A 16 -9.38 3.26 9.86
CA SER A 16 -8.39 4.08 9.18
C SER A 16 -6.97 3.53 9.32
N CYS A 17 -6.75 2.49 10.13
CA CYS A 17 -5.44 1.90 10.34
C CYS A 17 -5.52 0.38 10.43
N PHE A 18 -4.68 -0.30 9.64
CA PHE A 18 -4.47 -1.74 9.69
C PHE A 18 -3.00 -2.04 9.92
N ILE A 19 -2.72 -2.79 10.97
CA ILE A 19 -1.36 -3.21 11.31
C ILE A 19 -1.36 -4.72 11.45
N PHE A 20 -0.74 -5.40 10.50
CA PHE A 20 -0.52 -6.83 10.59
C PHE A 20 0.67 -7.14 11.48
N HIS A 21 0.54 -8.20 12.27
CA HIS A 21 1.70 -8.79 12.93
C HIS A 21 2.69 -9.26 11.86
N PHE A 22 3.99 -9.10 12.12
CA PHE A 22 5.06 -9.40 11.13
C PHE A 22 4.94 -10.80 10.53
N TYR A 23 4.54 -11.79 11.34
CA TYR A 23 4.35 -13.19 10.92
C TYR A 23 2.90 -13.57 10.61
N ALA A 24 1.99 -12.60 10.43
CA ALA A 24 0.61 -12.91 10.10
C ALA A 24 0.51 -13.54 8.70
N TYR A 25 -0.25 -14.64 8.60
CA TYR A 25 -0.55 -15.26 7.32
C TYR A 25 -1.62 -14.45 6.58
N MET A 26 -1.28 -13.95 5.39
CA MET A 26 -2.18 -13.16 4.55
C MET A 26 -2.08 -13.61 3.08
N THR A 27 -3.21 -14.03 2.52
CA THR A 27 -3.35 -14.38 1.11
C THR A 27 -3.76 -13.15 0.29
N SER A 28 -3.72 -13.26 -1.04
CA SER A 28 -4.27 -12.24 -1.94
C SER A 28 -5.76 -12.00 -1.74
N GLN A 29 -6.56 -13.08 -1.58
CA GLN A 29 -7.99 -12.98 -1.26
C GLN A 29 -8.25 -12.21 0.05
N HIS A 30 -7.40 -12.40 1.05
CA HIS A 30 -7.48 -11.63 2.30
C HIS A 30 -7.29 -10.13 2.03
N LEU A 31 -6.27 -9.77 1.24
CA LEU A 31 -5.98 -8.37 0.93
C LEU A 31 -7.13 -7.68 0.20
N VAL A 32 -7.70 -8.33 -0.82
CA VAL A 32 -8.85 -7.81 -1.58
C VAL A 32 -10.06 -7.59 -0.67
N CYS A 33 -10.43 -8.59 0.13
CA CYS A 33 -11.57 -8.48 1.06
C CYS A 33 -11.39 -7.35 2.09
N ILE A 34 -10.16 -7.18 2.62
CA ILE A 34 -9.84 -6.07 3.51
C ILE A 34 -10.00 -4.74 2.78
N SER A 35 -9.53 -4.64 1.54
CA SER A 35 -9.60 -3.41 0.76
C SER A 35 -11.03 -2.94 0.51
N GLU A 36 -11.93 -3.84 0.14
CA GLU A 36 -13.36 -3.56 -0.07
C GLU A 36 -14.03 -3.08 1.21
N SER A 37 -13.58 -3.59 2.35
CA SER A 37 -14.15 -3.29 3.67
C SER A 37 -13.53 -2.04 4.33
N THR A 38 -12.47 -1.47 3.77
CA THR A 38 -11.71 -0.35 4.38
C THR A 38 -11.45 0.82 3.41
N PRO A 39 -12.49 1.40 2.79
CA PRO A 39 -12.31 2.49 1.83
C PRO A 39 -11.66 3.75 2.43
N ASN A 40 -11.74 3.91 3.77
CA ASN A 40 -11.18 5.04 4.52
C ASN A 40 -9.78 4.77 5.10
N LEU A 41 -9.09 3.72 4.66
CA LEU A 41 -7.79 3.34 5.21
C LEU A 41 -6.74 4.43 4.94
N LYS A 42 -6.08 4.89 6.01
CA LYS A 42 -5.00 5.88 5.97
C LYS A 42 -3.63 5.27 6.21
N ARG A 43 -3.57 4.18 6.99
CA ARG A 43 -2.31 3.53 7.36
C ARG A 43 -2.41 2.02 7.20
N LEU A 44 -1.44 1.45 6.49
CA LEU A 44 -1.30 0.01 6.29
C LEU A 44 0.11 -0.46 6.63
N VAL A 45 0.23 -1.47 7.48
CA VAL A 45 1.47 -2.21 7.73
C VAL A 45 1.25 -3.66 7.34
N LEU A 46 1.86 -4.09 6.24
CA LEU A 46 1.78 -5.45 5.72
C LEU A 46 2.61 -6.42 6.58
N PRO A 47 2.28 -7.73 6.60
CA PRO A 47 3.16 -8.76 7.16
C PRO A 47 4.35 -9.03 6.22
N VAL A 48 5.41 -9.67 6.72
CA VAL A 48 6.51 -10.14 5.85
C VAL A 48 6.03 -11.31 5.00
N ARG A 49 6.30 -11.29 3.69
CA ARG A 49 6.11 -12.45 2.82
C ARG A 49 7.22 -12.61 1.80
N ASP A 50 7.42 -13.86 1.41
CA ASP A 50 8.17 -14.26 0.22
C ASP A 50 7.22 -14.24 -1.01
N ASN A 51 7.62 -13.45 -2.02
CA ASN A 51 7.27 -13.48 -3.45
C ASN A 51 5.88 -13.03 -3.97
N ASP A 52 5.96 -12.22 -5.04
CA ASP A 52 5.17 -11.90 -6.26
C ASP A 52 3.63 -12.02 -6.29
N ILE A 53 3.00 -12.88 -5.49
CA ILE A 53 1.55 -13.17 -5.48
C ILE A 53 0.73 -12.04 -4.82
N LEU A 54 1.27 -10.83 -4.79
CA LEU A 54 0.59 -9.65 -4.28
C LEU A 54 0.66 -8.48 -5.23
N VAL A 55 1.42 -8.53 -6.33
CA VAL A 55 1.54 -7.34 -7.17
C VAL A 55 0.19 -6.98 -7.80
N ASN A 56 -0.43 -7.94 -8.49
CA ASN A 56 -1.71 -7.72 -9.18
C ASN A 56 -2.83 -7.48 -8.17
N GLU A 57 -2.84 -8.22 -7.07
CA GLU A 57 -3.89 -8.12 -6.07
C GLU A 57 -3.69 -6.93 -5.13
N PHE A 58 -2.46 -6.44 -4.97
CA PHE A 58 -2.20 -5.14 -4.34
C PHE A 58 -2.66 -4.01 -5.25
N GLU A 59 -2.43 -4.09 -6.56
CA GLU A 59 -2.96 -3.10 -7.51
C GLU A 59 -4.50 -3.02 -7.41
N GLU A 60 -5.17 -4.17 -7.42
CA GLU A 60 -6.62 -4.25 -7.21
C GLU A 60 -7.03 -3.67 -5.84
N ALA A 61 -6.37 -4.08 -4.76
CA ALA A 61 -6.67 -3.59 -3.42
C ALA A 61 -6.41 -2.09 -3.25
N ALA A 62 -5.33 -1.57 -3.83
CA ALA A 62 -4.92 -0.17 -3.71
C ALA A 62 -5.92 0.79 -4.35
N ASN A 63 -6.67 0.34 -5.37
CA ASN A 63 -7.79 1.12 -5.93
C ASN A 63 -8.84 1.49 -4.88
N ASN A 64 -9.00 0.66 -3.84
CA ASN A 64 -9.96 0.90 -2.77
C ASN A 64 -9.41 1.79 -1.64
N TRP A 65 -8.13 2.22 -1.71
CA TRP A 65 -7.51 3.04 -0.66
C TRP A 65 -7.05 4.44 -1.16
N PRO A 66 -7.97 5.28 -1.66
CA PRO A 66 -7.62 6.62 -2.15
C PRO A 66 -7.09 7.55 -1.05
N LEU A 67 -7.35 7.21 0.23
CA LEU A 67 -6.92 7.99 1.40
C LEU A 67 -5.64 7.47 2.05
N LEU A 68 -4.94 6.50 1.45
CA LEU A 68 -3.75 5.92 2.05
C LEU A 68 -2.62 6.98 2.14
N GLU A 69 -2.19 7.27 3.37
CA GLU A 69 -1.15 8.25 3.71
C GLU A 69 0.16 7.55 4.11
N SER A 70 0.07 6.36 4.73
CA SER A 70 1.23 5.63 5.25
C SER A 70 1.19 4.14 4.90
N LEU A 71 2.28 3.63 4.30
CA LEU A 71 2.46 2.23 3.92
C LEU A 71 3.79 1.68 4.45
N THR A 72 3.73 0.55 5.15
CA THR A 72 4.92 -0.21 5.55
C THR A 72 4.90 -1.58 4.88
N ILE A 73 5.98 -1.89 4.17
CA ILE A 73 6.14 -3.12 3.39
C ILE A 73 7.36 -3.88 3.92
N PRO A 74 7.15 -4.98 4.65
CA PRO A 74 8.22 -5.90 4.98
C PRO A 74 8.37 -6.94 3.86
N GLY A 75 9.52 -6.97 3.20
CA GLY A 75 9.80 -7.94 2.13
C GLY A 75 10.31 -7.30 0.84
N SER A 76 10.39 -8.09 -0.21
CA SER A 76 10.94 -7.67 -1.50
C SER A 76 10.14 -6.52 -2.13
N PHE A 77 10.86 -5.67 -2.85
CA PHE A 77 10.31 -4.51 -3.52
C PHE A 77 10.43 -4.68 -5.03
N SER A 78 9.29 -4.88 -5.71
CA SER A 78 9.26 -5.00 -7.18
C SER A 78 8.91 -3.67 -7.86
N ILE A 79 9.29 -3.53 -9.12
CA ILE A 79 8.94 -2.36 -9.93
C ILE A 79 7.43 -2.24 -10.13
N GLU A 80 6.74 -3.37 -10.28
CA GLU A 80 5.29 -3.43 -10.45
C GLU A 80 4.55 -2.97 -9.20
N LEU A 81 5.04 -3.35 -8.00
CA LEU A 81 4.49 -2.85 -6.74
C LEU A 81 4.62 -1.33 -6.65
N MET A 82 5.76 -0.77 -7.06
CA MET A 82 5.92 0.68 -7.04
C MET A 82 5.01 1.38 -8.06
N LYS A 83 4.81 0.80 -9.25
CA LYS A 83 3.86 1.32 -10.24
C LYS A 83 2.45 1.38 -9.67
N ALA A 84 2.00 0.30 -9.02
CA ALA A 84 0.69 0.24 -8.37
C ALA A 84 0.55 1.30 -7.26
N ILE A 85 1.57 1.45 -6.41
CA ILE A 85 1.62 2.51 -5.39
C ILE A 85 1.51 3.90 -6.04
N GLY A 86 2.32 4.14 -7.07
CA GLY A 86 2.32 5.40 -7.83
C GLY A 86 0.98 5.73 -8.47
N GLN A 87 0.29 4.72 -9.00
CA GLN A 87 -0.99 4.85 -9.69
C GLN A 87 -2.15 5.09 -8.73
N HIS A 88 -2.23 4.36 -7.61
CA HIS A 88 -3.43 4.30 -6.78
C HIS A 88 -3.31 5.06 -5.45
N CYS A 89 -2.12 5.11 -4.85
CA CYS A 89 -1.92 5.69 -3.52
C CYS A 89 -1.50 7.17 -3.57
N LYS A 90 -2.28 8.04 -4.22
CA LYS A 90 -1.90 9.45 -4.49
C LYS A 90 -1.64 10.30 -3.23
N ASN A 91 -2.21 9.93 -2.10
CA ASN A 91 -2.04 10.65 -0.84
C ASN A 91 -0.84 10.20 -0.01
N LEU A 92 -0.12 9.16 -0.46
CA LEU A 92 0.97 8.56 0.29
C LEU A 92 2.07 9.59 0.56
N SER A 93 2.33 9.84 1.85
CA SER A 93 3.42 10.69 2.34
C SER A 93 4.52 9.87 3.01
N ASP A 94 4.19 8.70 3.51
CA ASP A 94 5.09 7.88 4.32
C ASP A 94 5.19 6.46 3.75
N LEU A 95 6.33 6.15 3.14
CA LEU A 95 6.66 4.80 2.70
C LEU A 95 7.82 4.25 3.54
N LYS A 96 7.57 3.14 4.25
CA LYS A 96 8.61 2.42 5.00
C LYS A 96 8.88 1.06 4.36
N MET A 97 10.13 0.86 3.96
CA MET A 97 10.62 -0.42 3.43
C MET A 97 11.45 -1.12 4.51
N MET A 98 11.21 -2.41 4.74
CA MET A 98 11.96 -3.20 5.74
C MET A 98 12.84 -4.28 5.11
N HIS A 99 13.23 -4.10 3.84
CA HIS A 99 14.11 -5.00 3.09
C HIS A 99 15.40 -4.28 2.66
N ARG A 100 16.32 -4.99 2.00
CA ARG A 100 17.50 -4.36 1.42
C ARG A 100 17.08 -3.23 0.48
N PHE A 101 17.71 -2.08 0.68
CA PHE A 101 17.55 -0.90 -0.15
C PHE A 101 18.77 -0.80 -1.07
N ASP A 102 18.59 -1.10 -2.34
CA ASP A 102 19.63 -1.01 -3.37
C ASP A 102 19.33 0.11 -4.38
N MET A 103 20.22 0.28 -5.36
CA MET A 103 20.07 1.33 -6.37
C MET A 103 18.78 1.16 -7.19
N ASN A 104 18.37 -0.08 -7.48
CA ASN A 104 17.14 -0.37 -8.20
C ASN A 104 15.90 0.06 -7.40
N CYS A 105 15.91 -0.12 -6.08
CA CYS A 105 14.87 0.43 -5.20
C CYS A 105 14.78 1.96 -5.31
N ALA A 106 15.93 2.65 -5.24
CA ALA A 106 16.00 4.11 -5.34
C ALA A 106 15.48 4.63 -6.68
N GLU A 107 15.88 4.01 -7.79
CA GLU A 107 15.42 4.35 -9.14
C GLU A 107 13.91 4.14 -9.31
N ASN A 108 13.37 3.02 -8.81
CA ASN A 108 11.93 2.76 -8.87
C ASN A 108 11.12 3.76 -8.03
N ILE A 109 11.60 4.15 -6.85
CA ILE A 109 10.98 5.21 -6.04
C ILE A 109 10.96 6.52 -6.83
N LEU A 110 12.09 6.92 -7.40
CA LEU A 110 12.21 8.16 -8.19
C LEU A 110 11.27 8.17 -9.40
N ALA A 111 11.11 7.03 -10.06
CA ALA A 111 10.29 6.92 -11.26
C ALA A 111 8.78 6.90 -10.98
N TYR A 112 8.35 6.31 -9.86
CA TYR A 112 6.96 5.90 -9.67
C TYR A 112 6.33 6.35 -8.35
N ALA A 113 7.10 6.78 -7.34
CA ALA A 113 6.49 7.20 -6.09
C ALA A 113 5.53 8.39 -6.30
N PRO A 114 4.43 8.48 -5.53
CA PRO A 114 3.49 9.59 -5.63
C PRO A 114 4.18 10.94 -5.39
N CYS A 115 4.39 11.72 -6.45
CA CYS A 115 4.91 13.07 -6.35
C CYS A 115 3.78 14.05 -6.01
N LYS A 116 3.77 14.60 -4.79
CA LYS A 116 3.06 15.85 -4.49
C LYS A 116 3.83 17.04 -5.06
N LEU A 117 3.96 17.10 -6.39
CA LEU A 117 4.43 18.33 -7.04
C LEU A 117 3.26 19.30 -7.11
N GLU A 118 2.99 19.98 -5.99
CA GLU A 118 2.28 21.25 -6.06
C GLU A 118 3.17 22.24 -6.82
N GLY A 119 2.72 22.63 -8.01
CA GLY A 119 2.81 24.04 -8.42
C GLY A 119 4.13 24.60 -8.97
N HIS A 120 5.19 23.83 -9.26
CA HIS A 120 6.22 24.35 -10.17
C HIS A 120 5.86 24.07 -11.63
N LYS A 121 4.98 24.94 -12.17
CA LYS A 121 5.09 25.28 -13.59
C LYS A 121 6.48 25.88 -13.78
N SER A 122 7.46 25.06 -14.19
CA SER A 122 8.62 25.59 -14.89
C SER A 122 8.12 26.08 -16.24
N SER A 123 7.72 27.34 -16.24
CA SER A 123 7.68 28.19 -17.41
C SER A 123 9.03 28.09 -18.11
N VAL A 124 8.95 27.81 -19.39
CA VAL A 124 9.96 28.02 -20.42
C VAL A 124 10.89 29.20 -20.09
N GLN A 125 12.20 28.92 -20.03
CA GLN A 125 13.21 29.63 -20.83
C GLN A 125 14.48 28.80 -20.97
#